data_AF-A0A6I6JIT5-F1
#
_entry.id   AF-A0A6I6JIT5-F1
#
_cell.length_a   1.000
_cell.length_b   1.000
_cell.length_c   1.000
_cell.angle_alpha   90.00
_cell.angle_beta   90.00
_cell.angle_gamma   90.00
#
_symmetry.space_group_name_H-M   'P 1'
#
loop_
_entity.id
_entity.type
_entity.pdbx_description
1 polymer ?
#
loop_
_entity_poly.entity_id
_entity_poly.type
_entity_poly.pdbx_seq_one_letter_code
_entity_poly.pdbx_strand_id
1 'polypeptide(L)'
;MDQSYLFVGLAVVAFLLLFLIIILIKQNRADVSEPVFQNRRKNRAGRKNMASGIAVGLGIGVAIGVAMDNIAIGIAIGVAVGSSLGLSFETAARKKEAKSRFGRNQSVTHSESSGNKILLILMALILGILFLGLMLFFKSK
;
A
#
# COMPACT_ATOMS: atom_id res chain seq x y z
N MET A 1 -22.48 26.03 24.74
CA MET A 1 -21.82 25.04 23.87
C MET A 1 -22.82 23.94 23.65
N ASP A 2 -23.55 24.02 22.54
CA ASP A 2 -24.72 23.17 22.31
C ASP A 2 -24.26 21.75 21.98
N GLN A 3 -24.85 20.76 22.62
CA GLN A 3 -24.53 19.33 22.46
C GLN A 3 -24.50 18.88 20.99
N SER A 4 -25.26 19.57 20.13
CA SER A 4 -25.26 19.41 18.68
C SER A 4 -23.88 19.52 18.03
N TYR A 5 -23.00 20.40 18.50
CA TYR A 5 -21.65 20.57 17.93
C TYR A 5 -20.71 19.42 18.25
N LEU A 6 -20.92 18.74 19.38
CA LEU A 6 -20.14 17.55 19.74
C LEU A 6 -20.50 16.37 18.82
N PHE A 7 -21.79 16.16 18.55
CA PHE A 7 -22.24 15.11 17.63
C PHE A 7 -21.82 15.39 16.18
N VAL A 8 -21.97 16.64 15.72
CA VAL A 8 -21.55 17.05 14.38
C VAL A 8 -20.02 16.97 14.24
N GLY A 9 -19.27 17.40 15.25
CA GLY A 9 -17.81 17.31 15.26
C GLY A 9 -17.32 15.87 15.21
N LEU A 10 -17.93 14.97 15.99
CA LEU A 10 -17.60 13.54 15.99
C LEU A 10 -17.89 12.90 14.63
N ALA A 11 -19.04 13.21 14.04
CA ALA A 11 -19.40 12.69 12.72
C ALA A 11 -18.39 13.14 11.65
N VAL A 12 -17.99 14.41 11.64
CA VAL A 12 -16.99 14.94 10.69
C VAL A 12 -15.63 14.26 10.87
N VAL A 13 -15.19 14.07 12.11
CA VAL A 13 -13.93 13.36 12.41
C VAL A 13 -13.99 11.90 11.94
N ALA A 14 -15.11 11.21 12.18
CA ALA A 14 -15.30 9.83 11.73
C ALA A 14 -15.29 9.71 10.20
N PHE A 15 -15.93 10.64 9.48
CA PHE A 15 -15.91 10.69 8.01
C PHE A 15 -14.51 10.97 7.46
N LEU A 16 -13.73 11.87 8.09
CA LEU A 16 -12.34 12.13 7.70
C LEU A 16 -11.44 10.91 7.89
N LEU A 17 -11.61 10.19 9.00
CA LEU A 17 -10.88 8.95 9.26
C LEU A 17 -11.28 7.84 8.28
N LEU A 18 -12.57 7.68 7.99
CA LEU A 18 -13.05 6.71 7.01
C LEU A 18 -12.51 7.02 5.61
N PHE A 19 -12.50 8.28 5.21
CA PHE A 19 -11.96 8.73 3.93
C PHE A 19 -10.45 8.50 3.84
N LEU A 20 -9.71 8.76 4.92
CA LEU A 20 -8.27 8.45 5.04
C LEU A 20 -8.02 6.95 4.89
N ILE A 21 -8.84 6.11 5.53
CA ILE A 21 -8.77 4.65 5.44
C ILE A 21 -9.08 4.19 4.01
N ILE A 22 -10.12 4.74 3.36
CA ILE A 22 -10.47 4.42 1.97
C ILE A 22 -9.34 4.83 1.01
N ILE A 23 -8.71 5.99 1.23
CA ILE A 23 -7.53 6.42 0.47
C ILE A 23 -6.36 5.45 0.72
N LEU A 24 -6.09 5.07 1.98
CA LEU A 24 -5.08 4.07 2.31
C LEU A 24 -5.32 2.74 1.57
N ILE A 25 -6.57 2.29 1.52
CA ILE A 25 -6.97 1.05 0.83
C ILE A 25 -6.83 1.20 -0.70
N LYS A 26 -7.25 2.33 -1.27
CA LYS A 26 -7.22 2.55 -2.73
C LYS A 26 -5.82 2.84 -3.26
N GLN A 27 -4.93 3.39 -2.43
CA GLN A 27 -3.54 3.64 -2.78
C GLN A 27 -2.71 2.35 -2.69
N ASN A 28 -3.21 1.31 -2.00
CA ASN A 28 -2.63 -0.02 -1.94
C ASN A 28 -3.53 -1.06 -2.63
N ARG A 29 -3.79 -0.90 -3.93
CA ARG A 29 -4.12 -2.08 -4.74
C ARG A 29 -2.85 -2.93 -4.89
N ALA A 30 -2.71 -3.84 -3.93
CA ALA A 30 -2.33 -5.20 -4.21
C ALA A 30 -3.13 -5.68 -5.43
N ASP A 31 -2.40 -6.00 -6.48
CA ASP A 31 -2.89 -6.73 -7.63
C ASP A 31 -3.41 -8.09 -7.12
N VAL A 32 -4.71 -8.36 -7.33
CA VAL A 32 -5.31 -9.67 -7.07
C VAL A 32 -5.69 -10.24 -8.43
N SER A 33 -4.87 -11.15 -8.94
CA SER A 33 -5.11 -12.09 -10.05
C SER A 33 -3.94 -13.09 -9.99
N GLU A 34 -4.05 -14.39 -9.76
CA GLU A 34 -5.01 -15.42 -10.17
C GLU A 34 -4.91 -16.67 -9.26
N PRO A 35 -5.87 -17.63 -9.32
CA PRO A 35 -5.77 -18.94 -8.69
C PRO A 35 -4.53 -19.70 -9.18
N VAL A 36 -3.77 -20.25 -8.23
CA VAL A 36 -2.56 -21.03 -8.47
C VAL A 36 -2.93 -22.38 -9.09
N PHE A 37 -3.13 -22.42 -10.41
CA PHE A 37 -2.79 -23.59 -11.19
C PHE A 37 -1.27 -23.68 -11.24
N GLN A 38 -0.73 -24.54 -10.37
CA GLN A 38 0.69 -24.83 -10.28
C GLN A 38 1.17 -25.45 -11.60
N ASN A 39 1.88 -24.67 -12.41
CA ASN A 39 2.76 -25.22 -13.44
C ASN A 39 4.19 -24.70 -13.31
N ARG A 40 4.92 -25.38 -12.43
CA ARG A 40 6.28 -25.88 -12.62
C ARG A 40 7.30 -24.94 -13.32
N ARG A 41 8.25 -24.51 -12.48
CA ARG A 41 9.70 -24.36 -12.75
C ARG A 41 10.18 -23.08 -13.45
N LYS A 42 10.32 -22.00 -12.67
CA LYS A 42 11.57 -21.21 -12.64
C LYS A 42 11.61 -20.35 -11.38
N ASN A 43 12.75 -20.26 -10.71
CA ASN A 43 13.06 -19.37 -9.58
C ASN A 43 12.60 -19.81 -8.17
N ARG A 44 13.13 -20.95 -7.71
CA ARG A 44 13.16 -21.28 -6.27
C ARG A 44 14.06 -20.34 -5.45
N ALA A 45 14.91 -19.53 -6.07
CA ALA A 45 15.80 -18.60 -5.38
C ALA A 45 15.07 -17.36 -4.84
N GLY A 46 14.21 -16.72 -5.66
CA GLY A 46 13.48 -15.51 -5.24
C GLY A 46 12.52 -15.77 -4.07
N ARG A 47 11.74 -16.86 -4.14
CA ARG A 47 10.76 -17.19 -3.09
C ARG A 47 11.37 -17.53 -1.73
N LYS A 48 12.61 -18.05 -1.71
CA LYS A 48 13.33 -18.31 -0.45
C LYS A 48 13.78 -17.02 0.22
N ASN A 49 14.27 -16.06 -0.56
CA ASN A 49 14.79 -14.79 -0.05
C ASN A 49 13.66 -13.91 0.52
N MET A 50 12.47 -13.97 -0.08
CA MET A 50 11.31 -13.26 0.46
C MET A 50 10.79 -13.91 1.75
N ALA A 51 10.71 -15.24 1.80
CA ALA A 51 10.31 -15.96 3.02
C ALA A 51 11.30 -15.74 4.18
N SER A 52 12.61 -15.72 3.90
CA SER A 52 13.61 -15.46 4.95
C SER A 52 13.55 -14.02 5.45
N GLY A 53 13.34 -13.04 4.57
CA GLY A 53 13.18 -11.64 4.97
C GLY A 53 12.01 -11.44 5.92
N ILE A 54 10.85 -12.00 5.59
CA ILE A 54 9.66 -11.93 6.45
C ILE A 54 9.90 -12.65 7.78
N ALA A 55 10.50 -13.85 7.79
CA ALA A 55 10.77 -14.58 9.03
C ALA A 55 11.68 -13.80 10.00
N VAL A 56 12.74 -13.17 9.48
CA VAL A 56 13.64 -12.33 10.28
C VAL A 56 12.93 -11.08 10.78
N GLY A 57 12.21 -10.38 9.90
CA GLY A 57 11.46 -9.19 10.27
C GLY A 57 10.37 -9.46 11.31
N LEU A 58 9.66 -10.59 11.20
CA LEU A 58 8.65 -10.98 12.17
C LEU A 58 9.24 -11.29 13.54
N GLY A 59 10.39 -11.98 13.60
CA GLY A 59 11.06 -12.29 14.87
C GLY A 59 11.48 -11.03 15.62
N ILE A 60 12.07 -10.07 14.92
CA ILE A 60 12.45 -8.75 15.48
C ILE A 60 11.20 -7.96 15.86
N GLY A 61 10.20 -7.90 14.97
CA GLY A 61 8.97 -7.16 15.19
C GLY A 61 8.17 -7.67 16.40
N VAL A 62 8.07 -8.98 16.58
CA VAL A 62 7.42 -9.58 17.75
C VAL A 62 8.21 -9.25 19.02
N ALA A 63 9.55 -9.33 19.01
CA ALA A 63 10.36 -8.96 20.16
C ALA A 63 10.17 -7.50 20.58
N ILE A 64 10.14 -6.58 19.60
CA ILE A 64 9.85 -5.15 19.85
C ILE A 64 8.41 -4.96 20.33
N GLY A 65 7.44 -5.65 19.72
CA GLY A 65 6.03 -5.58 20.11
C GLY A 65 5.77 -6.06 21.54
N VAL A 66 6.46 -7.12 21.98
CA VAL A 66 6.43 -7.59 23.36
C VAL A 66 7.10 -6.58 24.30
N ALA A 67 8.24 -6.00 23.92
CA ALA A 67 8.92 -4.98 24.72
C ALA A 67 8.10 -3.69 24.87
N MET A 68 7.20 -3.42 23.94
CA MET A 68 6.30 -2.25 23.94
C MET A 68 4.89 -2.57 24.48
N ASP A 69 4.64 -3.80 24.95
CA ASP A 69 3.30 -4.31 25.30
C ASP A 69 2.24 -4.10 24.21
N ASN A 70 2.68 -4.01 22.95
CA ASN A 70 1.83 -3.79 21.78
C ASN A 70 2.32 -4.64 20.59
N ILE A 71 1.90 -5.90 20.60
CA ILE A 71 2.24 -6.89 19.57
C ILE A 71 1.70 -6.47 18.20
N ALA A 72 0.56 -5.76 18.13
CA ALA A 72 0.01 -5.30 16.85
C ALA A 72 0.96 -4.34 16.12
N ILE A 73 1.55 -3.39 16.85
CA ILE A 73 2.55 -2.46 16.31
C ILE A 73 3.83 -3.21 15.96
N GLY A 74 4.29 -4.11 16.83
CA GLY A 74 5.49 -4.92 16.57
C GLY A 74 5.39 -5.76 15.30
N ILE A 75 4.27 -6.44 15.09
CA ILE A 75 4.02 -7.23 13.86
C ILE A 75 3.96 -6.31 12.64
N ALA A 76 3.27 -5.17 12.71
CA ALA A 76 3.18 -4.23 11.59
C ALA A 76 4.57 -3.75 11.15
N ILE A 77 5.42 -3.37 12.11
CA ILE A 77 6.80 -2.94 11.84
C ILE A 77 7.63 -4.12 11.31
N GLY A 78 7.54 -5.29 11.94
CA GLY A 78 8.28 -6.49 11.56
C GLY A 78 7.99 -6.96 10.14
N VAL A 79 6.72 -6.94 9.73
CA VAL A 79 6.30 -7.28 8.35
C VAL A 79 6.79 -6.24 7.35
N ALA A 80 6.71 -4.94 7.68
CA ALA A 80 7.19 -3.87 6.81
C ALA A 80 8.71 -3.97 6.56
N VAL A 81 9.49 -4.18 7.63
CA VAL A 81 10.95 -4.32 7.54
C VAL A 81 11.34 -5.64 6.86
N GLY A 82 10.71 -6.76 7.24
CA GLY A 82 11.03 -8.07 6.66
C GLY A 82 10.71 -8.18 5.17
N SER A 83 9.60 -7.58 4.74
CA SER A 83 9.21 -7.56 3.32
C SER A 83 10.14 -6.69 2.47
N SER A 84 10.57 -5.53 2.99
CA SER A 84 11.50 -4.65 2.28
C SER A 84 12.88 -5.31 2.11
N LEU A 85 13.41 -5.94 3.16
CA LEU A 85 14.67 -6.70 3.09
C LEU A 85 14.58 -7.88 2.12
N GLY A 86 13.49 -8.66 2.17
CA GLY A 86 13.27 -9.78 1.25
C GLY A 86 13.28 -9.35 -0.22
N LEU A 87 12.61 -8.24 -0.54
CA LEU A 87 12.59 -7.65 -1.88
C LEU A 87 13.93 -7.03 -2.28
N SER A 88 14.66 -6.39 -1.36
CA SER A 88 16.01 -5.86 -1.61
C SER A 88 17.01 -6.96 -1.95
N PHE A 89 16.98 -8.09 -1.24
CA PHE A 89 17.85 -9.22 -1.56
C PHE A 89 17.46 -9.92 -2.87
N GLU A 90 16.16 -9.99 -3.19
CA GLU A 90 15.70 -10.52 -4.48
C GLU A 90 16.10 -9.61 -5.65
N THR A 91 15.94 -8.30 -5.52
CA THR A 91 16.33 -7.33 -6.55
C THR A 91 17.85 -7.27 -6.72
N ALA A 92 18.64 -7.37 -5.66
CA ALA A 92 20.10 -7.46 -5.73
C ALA A 92 20.57 -8.74 -6.46
N ALA A 93 19.93 -9.89 -6.19
CA ALA A 93 20.20 -11.14 -6.91
C ALA A 93 19.83 -11.04 -8.39
N ARG A 94 18.66 -10.47 -8.71
CA ARG A 94 18.21 -10.23 -10.10
C ARG A 94 19.09 -9.22 -10.84
N LYS A 95 19.66 -8.22 -10.17
CA LYS A 95 20.58 -7.24 -10.77
C LYS A 95 21.89 -7.90 -11.24
N LYS A 96 22.39 -8.91 -10.51
CA LYS A 96 23.54 -9.73 -10.96
C LYS A 96 23.20 -10.60 -12.17
N GLU A 97 21.98 -11.13 -12.24
CA GLU A 97 21.50 -11.92 -13.39
C GLU A 97 21.17 -11.05 -14.63
N ALA A 98 20.64 -9.84 -14.42
CA ALA A 98 20.36 -8.89 -15.49
C ALA A 98 21.66 -8.36 -16.12
N LYS A 99 22.71 -8.13 -15.31
CA LYS A 99 24.03 -7.70 -15.81
C LYS A 99 24.75 -8.78 -16.63
N SER A 100 24.40 -10.06 -16.44
CA SER A 100 24.89 -11.18 -17.29
C SER A 100 24.00 -11.44 -18.52
N ARG A 101 22.85 -10.77 -18.65
CA ARG A 101 21.92 -10.85 -19.80
C ARG A 101 21.90 -9.57 -20.66
N PHE A 102 22.35 -8.45 -20.14
CA PHE A 102 22.52 -7.16 -20.84
C PHE A 102 23.67 -7.14 -21.86
N GLY A 103 24.10 -8.31 -22.34
CA GLY A 103 24.86 -8.44 -23.58
C GLY A 103 23.99 -8.81 -24.79
N ARG A 104 22.64 -8.83 -24.68
CA ARG A 104 21.83 -9.48 -25.74
C ARG A 104 20.50 -8.89 -26.19
N ASN A 105 19.93 -7.82 -25.64
CA ASN A 105 18.74 -7.23 -26.28
C ASN A 105 18.36 -5.85 -25.75
N GLN A 106 18.70 -4.82 -26.53
CA GLN A 106 17.97 -3.57 -26.61
C GLN A 106 16.75 -3.76 -27.51
N SER A 107 15.56 -3.59 -26.95
CA SER A 107 14.40 -3.15 -27.72
C SER A 107 13.44 -2.45 -26.77
N VAL A 108 13.42 -1.13 -26.89
CA VAL A 108 12.49 -0.20 -26.23
C VAL A 108 11.08 -0.46 -26.76
N THR A 109 10.05 -0.43 -25.90
CA THR A 109 8.85 0.39 -26.11
C THR A 109 8.05 0.56 -24.82
N HIS A 110 7.77 1.82 -24.52
CA HIS A 110 6.77 2.30 -23.57
C HIS A 110 5.44 1.56 -23.71
N SER A 111 4.89 1.10 -22.57
CA SER A 111 3.48 0.76 -22.44
C SER A 111 2.94 1.49 -21.20
N GLU A 112 2.35 2.66 -21.42
CA GLU A 112 1.42 3.27 -20.48
C GLU A 112 0.17 2.38 -20.42
N SER A 113 -0.07 1.71 -19.29
CA SER A 113 -1.41 1.29 -18.90
C SER A 113 -1.96 2.31 -17.92
N SER A 114 -2.33 3.46 -18.48
CA SER A 114 -2.90 4.63 -17.81
C SER A 114 -4.42 4.47 -17.61
N GLY A 115 -4.87 3.32 -17.09
CA GLY A 115 -6.30 2.99 -16.92
C GLY A 115 -7.02 3.70 -15.76
N ASN A 116 -6.32 4.49 -14.94
CA ASN A 116 -6.89 5.04 -13.69
C ASN A 116 -6.95 6.58 -13.63
N LYS A 117 -6.48 7.32 -14.66
CA LYS A 117 -6.47 8.79 -14.64
C LYS A 117 -7.90 9.39 -14.73
N ILE A 118 -8.79 8.79 -15.53
CA ILE A 118 -10.18 9.25 -15.68
C ILE A 118 -10.98 9.07 -14.38
N LEU A 119 -10.77 7.95 -13.67
CA LEU A 119 -11.40 7.69 -12.37
C LEU A 119 -10.91 8.67 -11.29
N LEU A 120 -9.64 9.09 -11.33
CA LEU A 120 -9.11 10.12 -10.43
C LEU A 120 -9.75 11.49 -10.68
N ILE A 121 -9.93 11.86 -11.95
CA ILE A 121 -10.57 13.13 -12.33
C ILE A 121 -12.04 13.15 -11.89
N LEU A 122 -12.77 12.04 -12.07
CA LEU A 122 -14.18 11.93 -11.64
C LEU A 122 -14.33 12.04 -10.11
N MET A 123 -13.40 11.45 -9.34
CA MET A 123 -13.40 11.56 -7.88
C MET A 123 -13.10 12.98 -7.41
N ALA A 124 -12.12 13.65 -8.03
CA ALA A 124 -11.77 15.04 -7.72
C ALA A 124 -12.95 15.98 -7.99
N LEU A 125 -13.72 15.74 -9.05
CA LEU A 125 -14.91 16.52 -9.40
C LEU A 125 -16.02 16.37 -8.33
N ILE A 126 -16.29 15.15 -7.88
CA ILE A 126 -17.29 14.87 -6.84
C ILE A 126 -16.89 15.52 -5.51
N LEU A 127 -15.61 15.45 -5.13
CA LEU A 127 -15.06 16.11 -3.93
C LEU A 127 -15.19 17.63 -4.01
N GLY A 128 -14.91 18.22 -5.18
CA GLY A 128 -15.03 19.66 -5.39
C GLY A 128 -16.47 20.16 -5.24
N ILE A 129 -17.45 19.44 -5.80
CA ILE A 129 -18.88 19.79 -5.68
C ILE A 129 -19.36 19.68 -4.22
N LEU A 130 -18.96 18.61 -3.51
CA LEU A 130 -19.31 18.43 -2.11
C LEU A 130 -18.72 19.54 -1.23
N PHE A 131 -17.45 19.89 -1.47
CA PHE A 131 -16.76 20.96 -0.76
C PHE A 131 -17.42 22.32 -1.03
N LEU A 132 -17.82 22.59 -2.28
CA LEU A 132 -18.50 23.83 -2.66
C LEU A 132 -19.88 23.93 -2.01
N GLY A 133 -20.63 22.83 -1.97
CA GLY A 133 -21.92 22.77 -1.25
C GLY A 133 -21.78 23.02 0.24
N LEU A 134 -20.75 22.44 0.87
CA LEU A 134 -20.45 22.65 2.28
C LEU A 134 -20.03 24.10 2.57
N MET A 135 -19.21 24.70 1.68
CA MET A 135 -18.77 26.09 1.79
C MET A 135 -19.95 27.07 1.66
N LEU A 136 -20.87 26.84 0.72
CA LEU A 136 -22.07 27.68 0.56
C LEU A 136 -23.01 27.56 1.76
N PHE A 137 -23.16 26.35 2.32
CA PHE A 137 -23.96 26.13 3.52
C PHE A 137 -23.38 26.84 4.75
N PHE A 138 -22.06 26.83 4.91
CA PHE A 138 -21.36 27.55 5.97
C PHE A 138 -21.46 29.07 5.84
N LYS A 139 -21.53 29.59 4.61
CA LYS A 139 -21.63 31.02 4.36
C LYS A 139 -23.03 31.59 4.61
N SER A 140 -24.06 30.75 4.70
CA SER A 140 -25.46 31.17 4.89
C SER A 140 -25.94 31.17 6.36
N LYS A 141 -25.04 30.92 7.32
CA LYS A 141 -25.30 31.12 8.75
C LYS A 141 -24.48 32.27 9.31
#